data_AF-A0AAV4AS37-F1
#
_entry.id   AF-A0AAV4AS37-F1
#
_cell.length_a   1.000
_cell.length_b   1.000
_cell.length_c   1.000
_cell.angle_alpha   90.00
_cell.angle_beta   90.00
_cell.angle_gamma   90.00
#
_symmetry.space_group_name_H-M   'P 1'
#
loop_
_entity.id
_entity.type
_entity.pdbx_description
1 polymer ?
#
loop_
_entity_poly.entity_id
_entity_poly.type
_entity_poly.pdbx_seq_one_letter_code
_entity_poly.pdbx_strand_id
1 'polypeptide(L)'
;MHCRKAKLKLPMKSILEEYKCSKARLLTMLEESDDPVAKTVQPSLKTARKWKVTEAVDEAKECLKMKEVIGQTQTDRRGLGSTTTKWWSKQRARKKGT
;
A
#
# COMPACT_ATOMS: atom_id res chain seq x y z
N MET A 1 41.34 -14.15 12.90
CA MET A 1 40.25 -14.40 13.88
C MET A 1 38.93 -14.54 13.14
N HIS A 2 38.38 -15.75 12.99
CA HIS A 2 37.04 -15.97 12.44
C HIS A 2 36.08 -16.31 13.60
N CYS A 3 35.18 -15.40 13.94
CA CYS A 3 34.21 -15.60 15.01
C CYS A 3 33.02 -16.43 14.51
N ARG A 4 32.94 -17.71 14.89
CA ARG A 4 31.79 -18.59 14.56
C ARG A 4 30.45 -18.12 15.14
N LYS A 5 30.47 -17.23 16.15
CA LYS A 5 29.30 -16.74 16.90
C LYS A 5 28.79 -15.36 16.43
N ALA A 6 29.57 -14.61 15.66
CA ALA A 6 29.17 -13.31 15.12
C ALA A 6 28.56 -13.46 13.71
N LYS A 7 27.57 -14.35 13.56
CA LYS A 7 26.78 -14.40 12.33
C LYS A 7 25.74 -13.30 12.43
N LEU A 8 25.92 -12.23 11.64
CA LEU A 8 24.91 -11.18 11.49
C LEU A 8 23.58 -11.84 11.10
N LYS A 9 22.55 -11.64 11.92
CA LYS A 9 21.21 -12.12 11.60
C LYS A 9 20.61 -11.18 10.58
N LEU A 10 20.11 -11.73 9.47
CA LEU A 10 19.39 -10.94 8.50
C LEU A 10 18.12 -10.35 9.15
N PRO A 11 17.77 -9.08 8.88
CA PRO A 11 16.56 -8.46 9.37
C PRO A 11 15.36 -8.96 8.57
N MET A 12 14.99 -10.23 8.77
CA MET A 12 13.94 -10.90 7.99
C MET A 12 12.61 -10.17 7.97
N LYS A 13 12.27 -9.45 9.05
CA LYS A 13 11.07 -8.61 9.12
C LYS A 13 11.12 -7.46 8.12
N SER A 14 12.23 -6.73 8.05
CA SER A 14 12.40 -5.60 7.13
C SER A 14 12.31 -6.06 5.67
N ILE A 15 13.03 -7.12 5.33
CA ILE A 15 13.05 -7.70 3.98
C ILE A 15 11.63 -8.15 3.57
N LEU A 16 10.88 -8.74 4.50
CA LEU A 16 9.52 -9.19 4.24
C LEU A 16 8.56 -8.02 4.02
N GLU A 17 8.70 -6.93 4.76
CA GLU A 17 7.91 -5.71 4.54
C GLU A 17 8.26 -5.05 3.20
N GLU A 18 9.54 -4.95 2.85
CA GLU A 18 9.97 -4.45 1.53
C GLU A 18 9.42 -5.30 0.38
N TYR A 19 9.43 -6.63 0.54
CA TYR A 19 8.83 -7.55 -0.43
C TYR A 19 7.33 -7.26 -0.62
N LYS A 20 6.56 -7.15 0.47
CA LYS A 20 5.12 -6.85 0.40
C LYS A 20 4.85 -5.49 -0.24
N CYS A 21 5.56 -4.46 0.20
CA CYS A 21 5.47 -3.10 -0.33
C CYS A 21 5.75 -3.07 -1.83
N SER A 22 6.79 -3.78 -2.28
CA SER A 22 7.16 -3.85 -3.70
C SER A 22 6.07 -4.54 -4.54
N LYS A 23 5.48 -5.62 -4.02
CA LYS A 23 4.37 -6.32 -4.69
C LYS A 23 3.10 -5.47 -4.75
N ALA A 24 2.72 -4.84 -3.64
CA ALA A 24 1.56 -3.94 -3.59
C ALA A 24 1.73 -2.77 -4.55
N ARG A 25 2.92 -2.14 -4.56
CA ARG A 25 3.26 -1.07 -5.50
C ARG A 25 3.13 -1.51 -6.95
N LEU A 26 3.67 -2.68 -7.29
CA LEU A 26 3.60 -3.21 -8.65
C LEU A 26 2.14 -3.45 -9.08
N LEU A 27 1.31 -4.03 -8.19
CA LEU A 27 -0.11 -4.24 -8.47
C LEU A 27 -0.82 -2.90 -8.78
N THR A 28 -0.68 -1.93 -7.88
CA THR A 28 -1.32 -0.62 -8.02
C THR A 28 -0.83 0.10 -9.29
N MET A 29 0.46 -0.01 -9.62
CA MET A 29 1.01 0.58 -10.85
C MET A 29 0.41 -0.04 -12.11
N LEU A 30 0.19 -1.36 -12.13
CA LEU A 30 -0.43 -2.04 -13.27
C LEU A 30 -1.92 -1.68 -13.39
N GLU A 31 -2.64 -1.60 -12.27
CA GLU A 31 -4.05 -1.19 -12.23
C GLU A 31 -4.25 0.27 -12.68
N GLU A 32 -3.33 1.16 -12.30
CA GLU A 32 -3.38 2.59 -12.58
C GLU A 32 -2.64 2.99 -13.86
N SER A 33 -2.10 2.02 -14.61
CA SER A 33 -1.40 2.26 -15.88
C SER A 33 -2.31 2.92 -16.91
N ASP A 34 -1.75 3.86 -17.66
CA ASP A 34 -2.44 4.53 -18.77
C ASP A 34 -2.41 3.67 -20.06
N ASP A 35 -1.52 2.67 -20.12
CA ASP A 35 -1.48 1.69 -21.21
C ASP A 35 -2.66 0.71 -21.09
N PRO A 36 -3.60 0.69 -22.06
CA PRO A 36 -4.77 -0.18 -22.03
C PRO A 36 -4.39 -1.66 -22.04
N VAL A 37 -3.31 -2.06 -22.72
CA VAL A 37 -2.90 -3.46 -22.80
C VAL A 37 -2.38 -3.92 -21.44
N ALA A 38 -1.50 -3.13 -20.81
CA ALA A 38 -0.98 -3.42 -19.47
C ALA A 38 -2.12 -3.51 -18.44
N LYS A 39 -3.11 -2.61 -18.56
CA LYS A 39 -4.27 -2.57 -17.67
C LYS A 39 -5.26 -3.71 -17.91
N THR A 40 -5.43 -4.18 -19.14
CA THR A 40 -6.33 -5.31 -19.45
C THR A 40 -5.69 -6.64 -19.08
N VAL A 41 -4.40 -6.82 -19.36
CA VAL A 41 -3.71 -8.09 -19.12
C VAL A 41 -3.51 -8.35 -17.63
N GLN A 42 -3.21 -7.31 -16.83
CA GLN A 42 -3.01 -7.38 -15.36
C GLN A 42 -2.44 -8.73 -14.89
N PRO A 43 -1.14 -9.00 -15.16
CA PRO A 43 -0.56 -10.31 -14.90
C PRO A 43 -0.70 -10.69 -13.43
N SER A 44 -1.09 -11.94 -13.17
CA SER A 44 -1.19 -12.48 -11.82
C SER A 44 0.17 -12.43 -11.12
N LEU A 45 0.26 -11.59 -10.09
CA LEU A 45 1.50 -11.42 -9.34
C LEU A 45 1.77 -12.64 -8.48
N LYS A 46 2.89 -13.32 -8.76
CA LYS A 46 3.40 -14.39 -7.92
C LYS A 46 3.72 -13.85 -6.53
N THR A 47 2.92 -14.29 -5.56
CA THR A 47 3.05 -14.01 -4.13
C THR A 47 3.25 -15.30 -3.35
N ALA A 48 3.60 -15.20 -2.07
CA ALA A 48 3.80 -16.38 -1.22
C ALA A 48 2.46 -17.03 -0.85
N ARG A 49 2.49 -18.32 -0.48
CA ARG A 49 1.28 -19.08 -0.11
C ARG A 49 0.42 -18.42 0.98
N LYS A 50 1.05 -17.75 1.94
CA LYS A 50 0.38 -17.19 3.14
C LYS A 50 -0.13 -15.76 2.96
N TRP A 51 0.27 -15.07 1.90
CA TRP A 51 -0.06 -13.65 1.74
C TRP A 51 -0.32 -13.35 0.28
N LYS A 52 -1.51 -12.85 -0.02
CA LYS A 52 -1.91 -12.43 -1.36
C LYS A 52 -1.94 -10.91 -1.42
N VAL A 53 -1.34 -10.38 -2.48
CA VAL A 53 -1.23 -8.93 -2.69
C VAL A 53 -2.59 -8.29 -2.99
N THR A 54 -3.46 -8.97 -3.73
CA THR A 54 -4.78 -8.46 -4.10
C THR A 54 -5.64 -8.21 -2.87
N GLU A 55 -5.77 -9.21 -2.01
CA GLU A 55 -6.52 -9.12 -0.74
C GLU A 55 -5.98 -7.98 0.15
N ALA A 56 -4.66 -7.88 0.31
CA ALA A 56 -4.05 -6.84 1.14
C ALA A 56 -4.24 -5.42 0.56
N VAL A 57 -4.19 -5.26 -0.75
CA VAL A 57 -4.42 -3.97 -1.42
C VAL A 57 -5.89 -3.58 -1.35
N ASP A 58 -6.81 -4.54 -1.50
CA ASP A 58 -8.25 -4.29 -1.41
C ASP A 58 -8.66 -3.90 0.02
N GLU A 59 -8.16 -4.61 1.03
CA GLU A 59 -8.34 -4.24 2.45
C GLU A 59 -7.80 -2.83 2.73
N ALA A 60 -6.63 -2.48 2.18
CA ALA A 60 -6.07 -1.14 2.32
C ALA A 60 -6.94 -0.07 1.65
N LYS A 61 -7.49 -0.34 0.46
CA LYS A 61 -8.44 0.55 -0.23
C LYS A 61 -9.73 0.71 0.58
N GLU A 62 -10.25 -0.35 1.18
CA GLU A 62 -11.44 -0.30 2.06
C GLU A 62 -11.17 0.51 3.32
N CYS A 63 -10.03 0.31 3.97
CA CYS A 63 -9.60 1.12 5.10
C CYS A 63 -9.53 2.62 4.75
N LEU A 64 -9.06 2.96 3.55
CA LEU A 64 -9.02 4.35 3.08
C LEU A 64 -10.43 4.92 2.86
N LYS A 65 -11.35 4.15 2.27
CA LYS A 65 -12.76 4.56 2.14
C LYS A 65 -13.43 4.73 3.50
N MET A 66 -13.19 3.81 4.43
CA MET A 66 -13.75 3.89 5.78
C MET A 66 -13.20 5.10 6.55
N LYS A 67 -11.91 5.40 6.42
CA LYS A 67 -11.31 6.63 6.97
C LYS A 67 -11.95 7.90 6.39
N GLU A 68 -12.34 7.87 5.12
CA GLU A 68 -13.07 8.99 4.51
C GLU A 68 -14.46 9.17 5.13
N VAL A 69 -15.20 8.08 5.38
CA VAL A 69 -16.53 8.10 6.02
C VAL A 69 -16.45 8.58 7.47
N ILE A 70 -15.48 8.08 8.23
CA ILE A 70 -15.25 8.49 9.63
C ILE A 70 -14.84 9.97 9.69
N GLY A 71 -14.15 10.47 8.66
CA GLY A 71 -13.61 11.81 8.63
C GLY A 71 -12.40 11.97 9.55
N GLN A 72 -12.15 13.20 10.00
CA GLN A 72 -11.06 13.46 10.94
C GLN A 72 -11.49 13.15 12.36
N THR A 73 -10.83 12.15 12.95
CA THR A 73 -10.95 11.86 14.38
C THR A 73 -9.95 12.70 15.16
N GLN A 74 -10.36 13.23 16.31
CA GLN A 74 -9.44 13.86 17.23
C GLN A 74 -8.46 12.80 17.76
N THR A 75 -7.20 12.94 17.39
CA THR A 75 -6.08 12.21 17.99
C THR A 75 -5.48 13.08 19.09
N ASP A 76 -5.39 12.55 20.30
CA ASP A 76 -4.86 13.24 21.48
C ASP A 76 -5.65 14.51 21.84
N ARG A 77 -5.01 15.47 22.53
CA ARG A 77 -5.59 16.77 22.90
C ARG A 77 -5.30 17.88 21.88
N ARG A 78 -5.07 17.51 20.60
CA ARG A 78 -4.71 18.49 19.56
C ARG A 78 -5.86 19.38 19.08
N GLY A 79 -7.10 19.05 19.44
CA GLY A 79 -8.29 19.77 18.97
C GLY A 79 -8.59 19.55 17.49
N LEU A 80 -9.68 20.16 17.03
CA LEU A 80 -10.14 20.10 15.64
C LEU A 80 -9.23 20.96 14.74
N GLY A 81 -9.04 20.53 13.49
CA GLY A 81 -8.29 21.29 12.48
C GLY A 81 -6.76 21.19 12.57
N SER A 82 -6.22 20.40 13.49
CA SER A 82 -4.75 20.18 13.61
C SER A 82 -4.15 19.35 12.48
N THR A 83 -4.97 18.63 11.72
CA THR A 83 -4.55 17.76 10.60
C THR A 83 -5.34 18.07 9.34
N THR A 84 -4.69 17.89 8.18
CA THR A 84 -5.34 18.04 6.88
C THR A 84 -6.06 16.75 6.49
N THR A 85 -7.34 16.86 6.15
CA THR A 85 -8.13 15.73 5.69
C THR A 85 -7.68 15.27 4.30
N LYS A 86 -7.26 14.01 4.20
CA LYS A 86 -7.01 13.36 2.92
C LYS A 86 -8.26 12.62 2.48
N TRP A 87 -8.86 13.09 1.40
CA TRP A 87 -10.05 12.50 0.79
C TRP A 87 -9.63 11.49 -0.27
N TRP A 88 -10.02 10.22 -0.10
CA TRP A 88 -9.74 9.18 -1.08
C TRP A 88 -10.44 9.46 -2.41
N SER A 89 -11.70 9.91 -2.37
CA SER A 89 -12.46 10.32 -3.57
C SER A 89 -11.77 11.41 -4.40
N LYS A 90 -11.13 12.39 -3.75
CA LYS A 90 -10.48 13.53 -4.40
C LYS A 90 -9.25 13.12 -5.24
N GLN A 91 -8.56 12.04 -4.89
CA GLN A 91 -7.40 11.58 -5.67
C GLN A 91 -7.80 11.04 -7.05
N ARG A 92 -9.00 10.44 -7.18
CA ARG A 92 -9.51 9.94 -8.46
C ARG A 92 -9.93 11.06 -9.42
N ALA A 93 -10.38 12.20 -8.89
CA ALA A 93 -10.83 13.34 -9.70
C ALA A 93 -9.70 13.96 -10.54
N ARG A 94 -8.43 13.86 -10.09
CA ARG A 94 -7.27 14.45 -10.79
C ARG A 94 -6.96 13.79 -12.13
N LYS A 95 -7.43 12.56 -12.38
CA LYS A 95 -7.16 11.83 -13.64
C LYS A 95 -8.14 12.14 -14.80
N LYS A 96 -9.19 12.94 -14.60
CA LYS A 96 -10.20 13.25 -15.65
C LYS A 96 -9.86 14.48 -16.51
N GLY A 97 -8.57 14.79 -16.69
CA GLY A 97 -8.12 15.93 -17.48
C GLY A 97 -7.16 15.49 -18.58
N THR A 98 -7.69 14.88 -19.64
CA THR A 98 -7.12 14.77 -20.99
C THR A 98 -8.16 14.12 -21.90
#